data_AF-A0A238ZMF9-F1
#
_entry.id   AF-A0A238ZMF9-F1
#
_cell.length_a   1.000
_cell.length_b   1.000
_cell.length_c   1.000
_cell.angle_alpha   90.00
_cell.angle_beta   90.00
_cell.angle_gamma   90.00
#
_symmetry.space_group_name_H-M   'P 1'
#
loop_
_entity.id
_entity.type
_entity.pdbx_description
1 polymer ?
#
loop_
_entity_poly.entity_id
_entity_poly.type
_entity_poly.pdbx_seq_one_letter_code
_entity_poly.pdbx_strand_id
1 'polypeptide(L)'
;MRKIFASLSVVLFIVLSCKKENRFIDENGNEFIKKGDELFIIPAKYEKAGKSYKVFIYNETLKDVSITKDLKIKPNQFKVIHMKDTDTLRFDIGVKFMFGDEYGLEVEDKKSQILGLGGEFLDKYGVPDEAEWAFVIVPPGEG
;
A
#
# COMPACT_ATOMS: atom_id res chain seq x y z
N MET A 1 -51.00 -22.06 51.71
CA MET A 1 -49.94 -22.82 51.01
C MET A 1 -49.48 -22.06 49.77
N ARG A 2 -48.15 -22.02 49.52
CA ARG A 2 -47.41 -21.40 48.38
C ARG A 2 -47.42 -19.87 48.31
N LYS A 3 -46.32 -19.14 48.51
CA LYS A 3 -44.91 -19.15 47.99
C LYS A 3 -44.73 -18.12 46.84
N ILE A 4 -44.16 -17.00 47.25
CA ILE A 4 -43.15 -16.12 46.67
C ILE A 4 -42.63 -16.30 45.22
N PHE A 5 -42.33 -15.12 44.65
CA PHE A 5 -41.16 -14.68 43.86
C PHE A 5 -41.23 -14.59 42.32
N ALA A 6 -40.66 -13.45 41.90
CA ALA A 6 -39.76 -13.22 40.76
C ALA A 6 -40.38 -12.60 39.48
N SER A 7 -40.11 -11.29 39.39
CA SER A 7 -39.57 -10.58 38.22
C SER A 7 -39.29 -11.42 36.97
N LEU A 8 -39.71 -10.92 35.81
CA LEU A 8 -39.09 -11.32 34.54
C LEU A 8 -38.86 -10.13 33.61
N SER A 9 -37.66 -9.57 33.80
CA SER A 9 -36.66 -9.32 32.76
C SER A 9 -37.06 -8.47 31.56
N VAL A 10 -36.62 -7.21 31.64
CA VAL A 10 -36.15 -6.40 30.51
C VAL A 10 -35.10 -7.23 29.75
N VAL A 11 -35.45 -7.72 28.56
CA VAL A 11 -34.46 -8.17 27.58
C VAL A 11 -34.31 -7.05 26.56
N LEU A 12 -33.34 -6.18 26.83
CA LEU A 12 -32.80 -5.25 25.85
C LEU A 12 -32.03 -6.09 24.82
N PHE A 13 -32.67 -6.40 23.69
CA PHE A 13 -31.99 -6.94 22.52
C PHE A 13 -31.07 -5.86 21.95
N ILE A 14 -29.83 -5.82 22.44
CA ILE A 14 -28.76 -5.12 21.74
C ILE A 14 -28.45 -5.99 20.52
N VAL A 15 -29.08 -5.67 19.39
CA VAL A 15 -28.72 -6.26 18.10
C VAL A 15 -27.38 -5.63 17.69
N LEU A 16 -26.29 -6.15 18.24
CA LEU A 16 -24.95 -5.92 17.72
C LEU A 16 -24.92 -6.58 16.33
N SER A 17 -25.28 -5.80 15.31
CA SER A 17 -25.15 -6.20 13.91
C SER A 17 -23.67 -6.36 13.60
N CYS A 18 -23.12 -7.56 13.82
CA CYS A 18 -21.82 -7.94 13.27
C CYS A 18 -21.91 -7.81 11.75
N LYS A 19 -21.23 -6.81 11.18
CA LYS A 19 -21.14 -6.64 9.72
C LYS A 19 -20.63 -7.96 9.13
N LYS A 20 -21.32 -8.49 8.12
CA LYS A 20 -20.94 -9.75 7.46
C LYS A 20 -19.54 -9.63 6.90
N GLU A 21 -18.65 -10.51 7.35
CA GLU A 21 -17.27 -10.63 6.88
C GLU A 21 -17.25 -11.52 5.64
N ASN A 22 -16.72 -11.02 4.52
CA ASN A 22 -16.44 -11.85 3.34
C ASN A 22 -14.93 -11.89 3.10
N ARG A 23 -14.40 -13.09 2.85
CA ARG A 23 -12.99 -13.33 2.57
C ARG A 23 -12.82 -13.88 1.16
N PHE A 24 -11.83 -13.40 0.43
CA PHE A 24 -11.43 -13.95 -0.88
C PHE A 24 -9.93 -13.75 -1.11
N ILE A 25 -9.34 -14.60 -1.94
CA ILE A 25 -7.92 -14.57 -2.29
C ILE A 25 -7.81 -14.21 -3.77
N ASP A 26 -6.91 -13.28 -4.11
CA ASP A 26 -6.64 -12.93 -5.51
C ASP A 26 -5.65 -13.90 -6.18
N GLU A 27 -5.37 -13.70 -7.46
CA GLU A 27 -4.42 -14.51 -8.22
C GLU A 27 -2.98 -14.44 -7.70
N ASN A 28 -2.65 -13.41 -6.91
CA ASN A 28 -1.34 -13.19 -6.31
C ASN A 28 -1.25 -13.75 -4.89
N GLY A 29 -2.32 -14.37 -4.37
CA GLY A 29 -2.36 -14.95 -3.03
C GLY A 29 -2.67 -13.96 -1.91
N ASN A 30 -3.04 -12.71 -2.21
CA ASN A 30 -3.42 -11.73 -1.20
C ASN A 30 -4.81 -12.06 -0.66
N GLU A 31 -4.98 -12.07 0.66
CA GLU A 31 -6.29 -12.28 1.29
C GLU A 31 -6.98 -10.94 1.56
N PHE A 32 -8.16 -10.77 1.00
CA PHE A 32 -9.02 -9.61 1.19
C PHE A 32 -10.12 -9.94 2.19
N ILE A 33 -10.31 -9.08 3.19
CA ILE A 33 -11.36 -9.20 4.20
C ILE A 33 -12.27 -7.98 4.10
N LYS A 34 -13.50 -8.17 3.62
CA LYS A 34 -14.52 -7.11 3.52
C LYS A 34 -15.45 -7.13 4.72
N LYS A 35 -15.55 -6.02 5.45
CA LYS A 35 -16.42 -5.81 6.63
C LYS A 35 -17.33 -4.60 6.44
N GLY A 36 -18.45 -4.80 5.74
CA GLY A 36 -19.28 -3.68 5.28
C GLY A 36 -18.54 -2.86 4.22
N ASP A 37 -18.25 -1.59 4.54
CA ASP A 37 -17.53 -0.66 3.66
C ASP A 37 -16.00 -0.68 3.85
N GLU A 38 -15.52 -1.39 4.87
CA GLU A 38 -14.08 -1.54 5.12
C GLU A 38 -13.51 -2.72 4.31
N LEU A 39 -12.35 -2.51 3.71
CA LEU A 39 -11.55 -3.53 3.03
C LEU A 39 -10.19 -3.62 3.70
N PHE A 40 -9.87 -4.79 4.26
CA PHE A 40 -8.55 -5.11 4.79
C PHE A 40 -7.85 -6.05 3.82
N ILE A 41 -6.52 -5.95 3.76
CA ILE A 41 -5.68 -6.77 2.89
C ILE A 41 -4.59 -7.39 3.77
N ILE A 42 -4.50 -8.72 3.74
CA ILE A 42 -3.35 -9.47 4.24
C ILE A 42 -2.53 -9.84 3.01
N PRO A 43 -1.37 -9.22 2.79
CA PRO A 43 -0.56 -9.50 1.61
C PRO A 43 -0.06 -10.94 1.61
N ALA A 44 0.08 -11.52 0.43
CA ALA A 44 0.76 -12.80 0.27
C ALA A 44 2.19 -12.73 0.81
N LYS A 45 2.66 -13.83 1.41
CA LYS A 45 4.06 -13.93 1.82
C LYS A 45 4.97 -13.91 0.60
N TYR A 46 6.08 -13.21 0.76
CA TYR A 46 7.07 -12.98 -0.27
C TYR A 46 8.39 -13.70 0.07
N GLU A 47 9.01 -14.37 -0.91
CA GLU A 47 10.38 -14.87 -0.79
C GLU A 47 11.28 -14.20 -1.84
N LYS A 48 12.40 -13.62 -1.39
CA LYS A 48 13.39 -13.00 -2.27
C LYS A 48 14.06 -14.05 -3.17
N ALA A 49 14.01 -13.82 -4.48
CA ALA A 49 14.54 -14.74 -5.49
C ALA A 49 15.50 -14.05 -6.48
N GLY A 50 15.82 -12.77 -6.30
CA GLY A 50 16.57 -11.98 -7.27
C GLY A 50 15.70 -11.50 -8.44
N LYS A 51 14.36 -11.58 -8.31
CA LYS A 51 13.42 -11.18 -9.36
C LYS A 51 13.50 -9.66 -9.56
N SER A 52 13.52 -9.24 -10.82
CA SER A 52 13.48 -7.83 -11.20
C SER A 52 12.04 -7.37 -11.36
N TYR A 53 11.74 -6.20 -10.81
CA TYR A 53 10.46 -5.53 -10.91
C TYR A 53 10.58 -4.19 -11.59
N LYS A 54 9.55 -3.77 -12.31
CA LYS A 54 9.46 -2.44 -12.93
C LYS A 54 8.69 -1.49 -12.02
N VAL A 55 9.40 -0.51 -11.44
CA VAL A 55 8.82 0.48 -10.53
C VAL A 55 8.75 1.84 -11.21
N PHE A 56 7.54 2.33 -11.46
CA PHE A 56 7.28 3.67 -11.96
C PHE A 56 7.36 4.69 -10.82
N ILE A 57 8.10 5.77 -11.04
CA ILE A 57 8.24 6.87 -10.09
C ILE A 57 8.15 8.19 -10.83
N TYR A 58 7.15 9.01 -10.49
CA TYR A 58 6.97 10.38 -11.00
C TYR A 58 7.42 11.40 -9.95
N ASN A 59 8.01 12.53 -10.37
CA ASN A 59 8.42 13.61 -9.48
C ASN A 59 7.53 14.85 -9.65
N GLU A 60 6.65 15.13 -8.69
CA GLU A 60 5.84 16.36 -8.65
C GLU A 60 6.52 17.52 -7.92
N THR A 61 7.70 17.29 -7.36
CA THR A 61 8.43 18.34 -6.65
C THR A 61 9.08 19.34 -7.62
N LEU A 62 9.47 20.49 -7.09
CA LEU A 62 10.14 21.54 -7.86
C LEU A 62 11.65 21.29 -8.09
N LYS A 63 12.20 20.20 -7.56
CA LYS A 63 13.65 19.90 -7.62
C LYS A 63 13.89 18.53 -8.23
N ASP A 64 15.06 18.35 -8.83
CA ASP A 64 15.52 17.03 -9.23
C ASP A 64 15.63 16.13 -7.99
N VAL A 65 15.20 14.87 -8.14
CA VAL A 65 15.43 13.83 -7.14
C VAL A 65 16.42 12.83 -7.71
N SER A 66 17.51 12.57 -6.98
CA SER A 66 18.57 11.66 -7.40
C SER A 66 18.44 10.32 -6.69
N ILE A 67 18.55 9.22 -7.43
CA ILE A 67 18.64 7.86 -6.89
C ILE A 67 20.11 7.41 -6.87
N THR A 68 20.82 7.74 -7.94
CA THR A 68 22.28 7.63 -8.02
C THR A 68 22.84 8.93 -8.60
N LYS A 69 24.17 9.04 -8.74
CA LYS A 69 24.77 10.21 -9.41
C LYS A 69 24.27 10.38 -10.85
N ASP A 70 24.00 9.26 -11.52
CA ASP A 70 23.65 9.22 -12.95
C ASP A 70 22.15 9.04 -13.20
N LEU A 71 21.38 8.63 -12.19
CA LEU A 71 19.93 8.46 -12.28
C LEU A 71 19.21 9.54 -11.48
N LYS A 72 18.59 10.47 -12.21
CA LYS A 72 17.79 11.57 -11.67
C LYS A 72 16.40 11.59 -12.30
N ILE A 73 15.42 12.01 -11.50
CA ILE A 73 14.05 12.27 -11.93
C ILE A 73 13.83 13.79 -11.81
N LYS A 74 13.71 14.46 -12.94
CA LYS A 74 13.47 15.91 -12.98
C LYS A 74 12.02 16.25 -12.58
N PRO A 75 11.72 17.50 -12.21
CA PRO A 75 10.35 17.95 -12.01
C PRO A 75 9.44 17.61 -13.18
N ASN A 76 8.24 17.11 -12.87
CA ASN A 76 7.22 16.69 -13.82
C ASN A 76 7.67 15.61 -14.82
N GLN A 77 8.58 14.73 -14.40
CA GLN A 77 9.00 13.58 -15.18
C GLN A 77 8.86 12.31 -14.36
N PHE A 78 8.75 11.19 -15.07
CA PHE A 78 8.83 9.87 -14.47
C PHE A 78 10.03 9.09 -14.97
N LYS A 79 10.37 8.05 -14.20
CA LYS A 79 11.23 6.94 -14.63
C LYS A 79 10.58 5.62 -14.26
N VAL A 80 10.74 4.63 -15.13
CA VAL A 80 10.51 3.23 -14.79
C VAL A 80 11.86 2.62 -14.46
N ILE A 81 12.03 2.20 -13.21
CA ILE A 81 13.28 1.69 -12.67
C ILE A 81 13.14 0.19 -12.54
N HIS A 82 14.14 -0.53 -13.05
CA HIS A 82 14.25 -1.97 -12.86
C HIS A 82 14.99 -2.21 -11.56
N MET A 83 14.29 -2.76 -10.57
CA MET A 83 14.83 -3.03 -9.24
C MET A 83 14.72 -4.52 -8.96
N LYS A 84 15.81 -5.16 -8.52
CA LYS A 84 15.71 -6.51 -7.97
C LYS A 84 15.19 -6.45 -6.55
N ASP A 85 14.49 -7.49 -6.13
CA ASP A 85 14.09 -7.67 -4.73
C ASP A 85 15.22 -7.80 -3.71
N THR A 86 16.45 -7.99 -4.19
CA THR A 86 17.66 -7.95 -3.38
C THR A 86 18.26 -6.55 -3.27
N ASP A 87 17.77 -5.59 -4.06
CA ASP A 87 18.31 -4.24 -4.13
C ASP A 87 17.65 -3.31 -3.10
N THR A 88 18.30 -2.18 -2.86
CA THR A 88 17.69 -1.05 -2.15
C THR A 88 17.92 0.21 -2.96
N LEU A 89 16.85 0.84 -3.43
CA LEU A 89 16.94 2.16 -4.05
C LEU A 89 16.94 3.22 -2.95
N ARG A 90 17.93 4.11 -3.00
CA ARG A 90 18.10 5.20 -2.03
C ARG A 90 17.99 6.53 -2.77
N PHE A 91 17.09 7.39 -2.32
CA PHE A 91 16.90 8.71 -2.90
C PHE A 91 17.63 9.75 -2.04
N ASP A 92 18.19 10.79 -2.66
CA ASP A 92 18.86 11.90 -1.98
C ASP A 92 17.94 12.71 -1.04
N ILE A 93 16.63 12.61 -1.24
CA ILE A 93 15.58 13.14 -0.36
C ILE A 93 15.37 12.32 0.93
N GLY A 94 16.07 11.19 1.09
CA GLY A 94 16.02 10.34 2.29
C GLY A 94 14.97 9.22 2.25
N VAL A 95 14.29 9.04 1.11
CA VAL A 95 13.37 7.93 0.84
C VAL A 95 14.17 6.68 0.47
N LYS A 96 13.68 5.49 0.84
CA LYS A 96 14.23 4.22 0.38
C LYS A 96 13.14 3.25 -0.03
N PHE A 97 13.39 2.54 -1.12
CA PHE A 97 12.54 1.44 -1.56
C PHE A 97 13.35 0.15 -1.43
N MET A 98 12.76 -0.86 -0.80
CA MET A 98 13.38 -2.16 -0.62
C MET A 98 12.31 -3.23 -0.51
N PHE A 99 12.62 -4.47 -0.89
CA PHE A 99 11.70 -5.56 -0.60
C PHE A 99 11.93 -6.07 0.82
N GLY A 100 10.84 -6.23 1.57
CA GLY A 100 10.85 -6.82 2.90
C GLY A 100 11.14 -8.32 2.85
N ASP A 101 11.36 -8.92 4.02
CA ASP A 101 11.58 -10.37 4.13
C ASP A 101 10.26 -11.16 4.17
N GLU A 102 9.15 -10.51 4.53
CA GLU A 102 7.84 -11.17 4.62
C GLU A 102 6.81 -10.58 3.64
N TYR A 103 6.83 -9.25 3.45
CA TYR A 103 5.89 -8.52 2.62
C TYR A 103 6.68 -7.79 1.52
N GLY A 104 6.13 -7.73 0.31
CA GLY A 104 6.80 -7.35 -0.94
C GLY A 104 7.54 -6.00 -0.92
N LEU A 105 7.12 -5.02 -1.71
CA LEU A 105 7.80 -3.74 -1.77
C LEU A 105 7.48 -2.89 -0.54
N GLU A 106 8.50 -2.48 0.20
CA GLU A 106 8.42 -1.59 1.36
C GLU A 106 9.08 -0.22 1.05
N VAL A 107 8.50 0.83 1.62
CA VAL A 107 8.97 2.21 1.48
C VAL A 107 9.29 2.79 2.85
N GLU A 108 10.56 3.15 3.08
CA GLU A 108 10.94 3.99 4.20
C GLU A 108 10.89 5.46 3.78
N ASP A 109 9.98 6.21 4.39
CA ASP A 109 9.83 7.63 4.17
C ASP A 109 9.49 8.36 5.47
N LYS A 110 10.48 9.09 5.99
CA LYS A 110 10.34 9.82 7.28
C LYS A 110 9.66 11.16 7.14
N LYS A 111 9.38 11.61 5.91
CA LYS A 111 8.90 12.96 5.63
C LYS A 111 7.54 12.99 4.92
N SER A 112 6.90 11.84 4.70
CA SER A 112 5.61 11.74 4.00
C SER A 112 5.66 12.45 2.65
N GLN A 113 6.49 11.94 1.76
CA GLN A 113 6.82 12.42 0.43
C GLN A 113 6.46 11.41 -0.68
N ILE A 114 5.91 10.23 -0.35
CA ILE A 114 5.60 9.18 -1.32
C ILE A 114 4.11 8.82 -1.28
N LEU A 115 3.44 9.02 -2.42
CA LEU A 115 2.09 8.51 -2.68
C LEU A 115 2.17 7.24 -3.51
N GLY A 116 1.45 6.18 -3.09
CA GLY A 116 1.19 5.02 -3.94
C GLY A 116 0.04 5.30 -4.92
N LEU A 117 0.20 4.90 -6.18
CA LEU A 117 -0.83 5.08 -7.21
C LEU A 117 -1.67 3.80 -7.39
N GLY A 118 -2.97 3.99 -7.65
CA GLY A 118 -3.90 2.93 -8.00
C GLY A 118 -5.18 3.48 -8.62
N GLY A 119 -5.99 2.61 -9.23
CA GLY A 119 -7.25 2.97 -9.86
C GLY A 119 -7.08 4.04 -10.96
N GLU A 120 -7.98 5.01 -11.00
CA GLU A 120 -7.99 6.09 -11.99
C GLU A 120 -6.70 6.93 -12.03
N PHE A 121 -5.90 6.91 -10.95
CA PHE A 121 -4.64 7.64 -10.92
C PHE A 121 -3.55 6.97 -11.77
N LEU A 122 -3.64 5.67 -12.06
CA LEU A 122 -2.71 5.04 -12.99
C LEU A 122 -2.82 5.68 -14.39
N ASP A 123 -4.05 5.87 -14.87
CA ASP A 123 -4.33 6.53 -16.15
C ASP A 123 -3.93 8.01 -16.11
N LYS A 124 -4.28 8.72 -15.03
CA LYS A 124 -3.99 10.16 -14.86
C LYS A 124 -2.48 10.46 -14.97
N TYR A 125 -1.65 9.60 -14.39
CA TYR A 125 -0.19 9.76 -14.42
C TYR A 125 0.47 9.09 -15.64
N GLY A 126 -0.31 8.45 -16.51
CA GLY A 126 0.20 7.74 -17.68
C GLY A 126 1.16 6.61 -17.31
N VAL A 127 0.82 5.88 -16.25
CA VAL A 127 1.60 4.72 -15.78
C VAL A 127 1.55 3.64 -16.88
N PRO A 128 2.69 3.16 -17.40
CA PRO A 128 2.70 2.09 -18.39
C PRO A 128 2.17 0.77 -17.82
N ASP A 129 1.46 -0.01 -18.63
CA ASP A 129 0.87 -1.31 -18.24
C ASP A 129 1.91 -2.30 -17.70
N GLU A 130 3.17 -2.19 -18.14
CA GLU A 130 4.26 -3.06 -17.67
C GLU A 130 4.81 -2.69 -16.29
N ALA A 131 4.39 -1.55 -15.70
CA ALA A 131 4.82 -1.17 -14.36
C ALA A 131 4.10 -2.03 -13.31
N GLU A 132 4.88 -2.71 -12.46
CA GLU A 132 4.34 -3.56 -11.40
C GLU A 132 4.05 -2.76 -10.12
N TRP A 133 4.69 -1.59 -9.98
CA TRP A 133 4.48 -0.66 -8.88
C TRP A 133 4.54 0.77 -9.38
N ALA A 134 3.73 1.67 -8.81
CA ALA A 134 3.66 3.06 -9.26
C ALA A 134 3.56 4.03 -8.08
N PHE A 135 4.42 5.04 -8.09
CA PHE A 135 4.54 6.02 -7.01
C PHE A 135 4.75 7.44 -7.53
N VAL A 136 4.36 8.42 -6.71
CA VAL A 136 4.64 9.85 -6.93
C VAL A 136 5.45 10.38 -5.75
N ILE A 137 6.52 11.11 -6.08
CA ILE A 137 7.28 11.91 -5.12
C ILE A 137 6.64 13.29 -5.05
N VAL A 138 6.18 13.64 -3.86
CA VAL A 138 5.52 14.91 -3.53
C VAL A 138 6.35 15.71 -2.50
N PRO A 139 6.05 17.00 -2.28
CA PRO A 139 6.68 17.76 -1.21
C PRO A 139 6.52 17.11 0.19
N PRO A 140 7.41 17.43 1.15
CA PRO A 140 7.31 16.89 2.51
C PRO A 140 5.97 17.17 3.18
N GLY A 141 5.31 16.11 3.68
CA GLY A 141 4.03 16.17 4.38
C GLY A 141 2.80 15.96 3.49
N GLU A 142 2.98 15.72 2.19
CA GLU A 142 1.89 15.57 1.22
C GLU A 142 1.67 14.12 0.76
N GLY A 143 2.51 13.19 1.21
CA GLY A 143 2.44 11.75 0.94
C GLY A 143 1.56 10.96 1.90
#